data_AF-A0A7Y8L9Q2-F1
#
_entry.id   AF-A0A7Y8L9Q2-F1
#
_cell.length_a   1.000
_cell.length_b   1.000
_cell.length_c   1.000
_cell.angle_alpha   90.00
_cell.angle_beta   90.00
_cell.angle_gamma   90.00
#
_symmetry.space_group_name_H-M   'P 1'
#
loop_
_entity.id
_entity.type
_entity.pdbx_description
1 polymer ?
#
loop_
_entity_poly.entity_id
_entity_poly.type
_entity_poly.pdbx_seq_one_letter_code
_entity_poly.pdbx_strand_id
1 'polypeptide(L)'
;MHSMTLTNIKDDFYPHLKAIIDSFVADNKLQYKQKERYSYPQDVVVSSVEEVRRRVFEAEDRVKNGEFYTQDEYETIMNNFFEKELGIKR
;
A
#
# COMPACT_ATOMS: atom_id res chain seq x y z
N MET A 1 -25.33 -0.99 6.12
CA MET A 1 -23.95 -0.65 6.52
C MET A 1 -24.02 0.72 7.17
N HIS A 2 -23.74 0.84 8.47
CA HIS A 2 -23.83 2.12 9.18
C HIS A 2 -22.45 2.77 9.20
N SER A 3 -22.31 3.95 8.60
CA SER A 3 -21.09 4.76 8.71
C SER A 3 -21.35 5.93 9.65
N MET A 4 -20.48 6.11 10.63
CA MET A 4 -20.53 7.24 11.56
C MET A 4 -19.32 8.14 11.30
N THR A 5 -19.56 9.43 11.08
CA THR A 5 -18.51 10.43 10.88
C THR A 5 -18.30 11.18 12.18
N LEU A 6 -17.07 11.14 12.71
CA LEU A 6 -16.69 11.87 13.91
C LEU A 6 -16.12 13.24 13.51
N THR A 7 -16.81 14.33 13.89
CA THR A 7 -16.45 15.70 13.50
C THR A 7 -15.74 16.49 14.61
N ASN A 8 -15.68 15.97 15.83
CA ASN A 8 -15.02 16.61 16.97
C ASN A 8 -14.40 15.56 17.89
N ILE A 9 -13.11 15.31 17.72
CA ILE A 9 -12.33 14.34 18.50
C ILE A 9 -11.64 15.12 19.61
N LYS A 10 -12.00 14.84 20.87
CA LYS A 10 -11.32 15.42 22.04
C LYS A 10 -9.91 14.86 22.17
N ASP A 11 -8.99 15.64 22.74
CA ASP A 11 -7.57 15.25 22.87
C ASP A 11 -7.36 13.99 23.74
N ASP A 12 -8.29 13.69 24.65
CA ASP A 12 -8.29 12.49 25.49
C ASP A 12 -8.77 11.22 24.77
N PHE A 13 -9.33 11.34 23.57
CA PHE A 13 -9.83 10.22 22.79
C PHE A 13 -8.73 9.20 22.46
N TYR A 14 -7.56 9.67 22.02
CA TYR A 14 -6.47 8.79 21.61
C TYR A 14 -5.92 7.94 22.78
N PRO A 15 -5.63 8.50 23.97
CA PRO A 15 -5.29 7.72 25.15
C PRO A 15 -6.34 6.67 25.50
N HIS A 16 -7.64 7.02 25.47
CA HIS A 16 -8.72 6.09 25.78
C HIS A 16 -8.84 4.96 24.75
N LEU A 17 -8.77 5.29 23.46
CA LEU A 17 -8.79 4.30 22.39
C LEU A 17 -7.60 3.34 22.51
N LYS A 18 -6.40 3.86 22.81
CA LYS A 18 -5.21 3.05 23.00
C LYS A 18 -5.38 2.06 24.16
N ALA A 19 -5.91 2.50 25.30
CA ALA A 19 -6.15 1.63 26.45
C ALA A 19 -7.13 0.48 26.14
N ILE A 20 -8.16 0.76 25.33
CA ILE A 20 -9.11 -0.27 24.87
C ILE A 20 -8.42 -1.28 23.95
N ILE A 21 -7.60 -0.82 23.00
CA ILE A 21 -6.87 -1.72 22.09
C ILE A 21 -5.87 -2.58 22.87
N ASP A 22 -5.13 -1.98 23.79
CA ASP A 22 -4.12 -2.67 24.60
C ASP A 22 -4.76 -3.75 25.50
N SER A 23 -5.97 -3.53 26.03
CA SER A 23 -6.68 -4.54 26.82
C SER A 23 -7.09 -5.75 25.98
N PHE A 24 -7.50 -5.54 24.73
CA PHE A 24 -7.79 -6.65 23.81
C PHE A 24 -6.53 -7.43 23.40
N VAL A 25 -5.37 -6.77 23.33
CA VAL A 25 -4.09 -7.45 23.11
C VAL A 25 -3.67 -8.24 24.35
N ALA A 26 -3.83 -7.69 25.55
CA ALA A 26 -3.55 -8.39 26.81
C ALA A 26 -4.41 -9.65 26.97
N ASP A 27 -5.67 -9.58 26.54
CA ASP A 27 -6.60 -10.71 26.50
C ASP A 27 -6.33 -11.71 25.35
N ASN A 28 -5.28 -11.51 24.54
CA ASN A 28 -4.98 -12.27 23.32
C ASN A 28 -6.12 -12.31 22.28
N LYS A 29 -7.08 -11.37 22.36
CA LYS A 29 -8.18 -11.23 21.38
C LYS A 29 -7.72 -10.53 20.11
N LEU A 30 -6.64 -9.75 20.19
CA LEU A 30 -5.99 -9.08 19.07
C LEU A 30 -4.49 -9.34 19.10
N GLN A 31 -3.87 -9.36 17.93
CA GLN A 31 -2.43 -9.38 17.77
C GLN A 31 -1.99 -8.22 16.88
N TYR A 32 -0.89 -7.57 17.22
CA TYR A 32 -0.30 -6.59 16.33
C TYR A 32 0.26 -7.31 15.10
N LYS A 33 -0.28 -6.99 13.93
CA LYS A 33 0.39 -7.34 12.68
C LYS A 33 1.53 -6.35 12.48
N GLN A 34 2.74 -6.76 12.83
CA GLN A 34 3.94 -6.00 12.51
C GLN A 34 4.04 -5.96 10.98
N LYS A 35 3.79 -4.80 10.36
CA LYS A 35 4.12 -4.61 8.96
C LYS A 35 5.64 -4.78 8.87
N GLU A 36 6.09 -5.80 8.16
CA GLU A 36 7.46 -5.87 7.69
C GLU A 36 7.78 -4.51 7.07
N ARG A 37 8.74 -3.79 7.65
CA ARG A 37 9.24 -2.55 7.03
C ARG A 37 9.98 -2.98 5.76
N TYR A 38 9.24 -3.12 4.67
CA TYR A 38 9.85 -2.94 3.38
C TYR A 38 10.39 -1.51 3.36
N SER A 39 11.72 -1.39 3.26
CA SER A 39 12.45 -0.11 3.21
C SER A 39 12.23 0.61 1.87
N TYR A 40 10.99 0.69 1.39
CA TYR A 40 10.63 1.61 0.32
C TYR A 40 10.18 2.92 0.98
N PRO A 41 10.56 4.09 0.44
CA PRO A 41 9.99 5.35 0.91
C PRO A 41 8.47 5.26 0.77
N GLN A 42 7.77 5.20 1.91
CA GLN A 42 6.33 5.40 1.95
C GLN A 42 6.07 6.90 1.80
N ASP A 43 6.36 7.43 0.61
CA ASP A 43 5.51 8.48 0.08
C ASP A 43 4.14 7.83 -0.04
N VAL A 44 3.24 8.20 0.89
CA VAL A 44 1.84 7.83 0.79
C VAL A 44 1.34 8.45 -0.51
N VAL A 45 1.37 7.69 -1.59
CA VAL A 45 0.79 8.10 -2.87
C VAL A 45 -0.71 8.06 -2.66
N VAL A 46 -1.28 9.20 -2.24
CA VAL A 46 -2.72 9.43 -2.26
C VAL A 46 -3.10 9.61 -3.72
N SER A 47 -3.20 8.50 -4.46
CA SER A 47 -3.71 8.53 -5.83
C SER A 47 -5.18 8.93 -5.78
N SER A 48 -5.53 10.05 -6.43
CA SER A 48 -6.93 10.44 -6.58
C SER A 48 -7.68 9.37 -7.39
N VAL A 49 -8.99 9.26 -7.21
CA VAL A 49 -9.82 8.32 -8.00
C VAL A 49 -9.63 8.52 -9.51
N GLU A 50 -9.41 9.77 -9.94
CA GLU A 50 -9.14 10.12 -11.33
C GLU A 50 -7.77 9.61 -11.81
N GLU A 51 -6.73 9.72 -10.99
CA GLU A 51 -5.40 9.19 -11.30
C GLU A 51 -5.43 7.67 -11.45
N VAL A 52 -6.13 6.97 -10.56
CA VAL A 52 -6.29 5.52 -10.63
C VAL A 52 -7.02 5.12 -11.92
N ARG A 53 -8.12 5.82 -12.26
CA ARG A 53 -8.87 5.57 -13.50
C ARG A 53 -8.01 5.78 -14.74
N ARG A 54 -7.19 6.84 -14.76
CA ARG A 54 -6.27 7.11 -15.86
C ARG A 54 -5.25 5.97 -16.04
N ARG A 55 -4.62 5.52 -14.94
CA ARG A 55 -3.63 4.43 -14.99
C ARG A 55 -4.24 3.11 -15.46
N VAL A 56 -5.47 2.80 -15.05
CA VAL A 56 -6.19 1.60 -15.51
C VAL A 56 -6.44 1.70 -17.02
N PHE A 57 -6.95 2.84 -17.50
CA PHE A 57 -7.19 3.06 -18.92
C PHE A 57 -5.91 2.92 -19.76
N GLU A 58 -4.81 3.54 -19.32
CA GLU A 58 -3.51 3.45 -20.00
C GLU A 58 -2.98 2.00 -20.04
N ALA A 59 -3.18 1.24 -18.96
CA ALA A 59 -2.78 -0.17 -18.92
C ALA A 59 -3.62 -1.03 -19.88
N GLU A 60 -4.94 -0.82 -19.93
CA GLU A 60 -5.84 -1.53 -20.84
C GLU A 60 -5.53 -1.21 -22.31
N ASP A 61 -5.23 0.06 -22.63
CA ASP A 61 -4.89 0.49 -23.99
C ASP A 61 -3.58 -0.15 -24.47
N ARG A 62 -2.55 -0.21 -23.61
CA ARG A 62 -1.29 -0.92 -23.91
C ARG A 62 -1.51 -2.38 -24.24
N VAL A 63 -2.33 -3.08 -23.45
CA VAL A 63 -2.67 -4.50 -23.72
C VAL A 63 -3.39 -4.63 -25.07
N LYS A 64 -4.35 -3.74 -25.35
CA LYS A 64 -5.09 -3.72 -26.62
C LYS A 64 -4.18 -3.48 -27.83
N ASN A 65 -3.16 -2.65 -27.68
CA ASN A 65 -2.20 -2.34 -28.74
C ASN A 65 -1.09 -3.38 -28.87
N GLY A 66 -1.10 -4.45 -28.06
CA GLY A 66 -0.07 -5.48 -28.07
C GLY A 66 1.24 -5.06 -27.39
N GLU A 67 1.24 -3.95 -26.66
CA GLU A 67 2.39 -3.37 -25.96
C GLU A 67 2.55 -3.94 -24.55
N PHE A 68 2.63 -5.27 -24.48
CA PHE A 68 2.86 -6.01 -23.24
C PHE A 68 4.18 -6.78 -23.33
N TYR A 69 4.87 -6.86 -22.20
CA TYR A 69 6.06 -7.67 -22.08
C TYR A 69 5.68 -9.13 -21.85
N THR A 70 6.37 -10.04 -22.50
CA THR A 70 6.41 -11.45 -22.10
C THR A 70 7.03 -11.59 -20.71
N GLN A 71 6.85 -12.74 -20.08
CA GLN A 71 7.42 -13.03 -18.76
C GLN A 71 8.95 -12.84 -18.75
N ASP A 72 9.64 -13.37 -19.76
CA ASP A 72 11.10 -13.25 -19.89
C ASP A 72 11.57 -11.80 -20.07
N GLU A 73 10.84 -11.01 -20.86
CA GLU A 73 11.13 -9.59 -21.05
C GLU A 73 10.91 -8.79 -19.76
N TYR A 74 9.82 -9.06 -19.05
CA TYR A 74 9.55 -8.45 -17.75
C TYR A 74 10.66 -8.78 -16.73
N GLU A 75 11.06 -10.05 -16.64
CA GLU A 75 12.14 -10.48 -15.74
C GLU A 75 13.47 -9.81 -16.09
N THR A 76 13.79 -9.72 -17.39
CA THR A 76 15.01 -9.05 -17.86
C THR A 76 15.01 -7.56 -17.50
N ILE A 77 13.90 -6.86 -17.75
CA ILE A 77 13.79 -5.43 -17.45
C ILE A 77 13.87 -5.19 -15.95
N MET A 78 13.19 -6.01 -15.16
CA MET A 78 13.20 -5.87 -13.71
C MET A 78 14.56 -6.20 -13.11
N ASN A 79 15.19 -7.30 -13.50
CA ASN A 79 16.52 -7.65 -13.02
C ASN A 79 17.52 -6.53 -13.31
N ASN A 80 17.45 -5.93 -14.51
CA ASN A 80 18.27 -4.77 -14.85
C ASN A 80 17.98 -3.55 -13.97
N PHE A 81 16.71 -3.24 -13.70
CA PHE A 81 16.31 -2.13 -12.82
C PHE A 81 16.87 -2.34 -11.40
N PHE A 82 16.63 -3.52 -10.81
CA PHE A 82 17.10 -3.83 -9.46
C PHE A 82 18.63 -3.83 -9.37
N GLU A 83 19.32 -4.39 -10.37
CA GLU A 83 20.78 -4.48 -10.36
C GLU A 83 21.44 -3.11 -10.64
N LYS A 84 20.94 -2.33 -11.61
CA LYS A 84 21.58 -1.09 -12.04
C LYS A 84 21.15 0.12 -11.23
N GLU A 85 19.87 0.24 -10.91
CA GLU A 85 19.35 1.43 -10.21
C GLU A 85 19.38 1.25 -8.69
N LEU A 86 19.14 0.03 -8.21
CA LEU A 86 19.07 -0.25 -6.77
C LEU A 86 20.30 -0.99 -6.23
N GLY A 87 21.18 -1.50 -7.11
CA GLY A 87 22.38 -2.22 -6.69
C GLY A 87 22.10 -3.55 -5.97
N ILE A 88 20.87 -4.09 -6.10
CA ILE A 88 20.44 -5.31 -5.42
C ILE A 88 20.05 -6.38 -6.43
N LYS A 89 20.31 -7.64 -6.09
CA LYS A 89 19.75 -8.78 -6.81
C LYS A 89 18.38 -9.10 -6.24
N ARG A 90 17.43 -9.34 -7.15
CA ARG A 90 16.04 -9.65 -6.84
C ARG A 90 15.88 -11.09 -6.38
#